data_AF-A0A3M7E149-F1
#
_entry.id   AF-A0A3M7E149-F1
#
_cell.length_a   1.000
_cell.length_b   1.000
_cell.length_c   1.000
_cell.angle_alpha   90.00
_cell.angle_beta   90.00
_cell.angle_gamma   90.00
#
_symmetry.space_group_name_H-M   'P 1'
#
loop_
_entity.id
_entity.type
_entity.pdbx_description
1 polymer ?
#
loop_
_entity_poly.entity_id
_entity_poly.type
_entity_poly.pdbx_seq_one_letter_code
_entity_poly.pdbx_strand_id
1 'polypeptide(L)'
;MAEEIAGRCTSDTSRSRMTHSLSVIEEWKEKEKSSLRDLCSWNEILYYTLTGAATSTKAKKLFLAFARHSPEYNVECAAQALDAIFEHDAGLVNASQTTLVLDADKTLAPFDTGRMFHDAVVRKFPIVDANFLETLFGGPLGYSYYAFRQLVLTYDEKVTDGSFDGLYFEVASAVKLYPEMMSLLKRAAITPHITAIVVTSGLKAVWEKVLELAKLDNVVQVIGGGRLCDGYIVNAAVKAHLVSRLRRTYHQYMWVFGDGPLDVLMMQEADQAIVVVGDEESRSRSMDSALEQALATAPMRVRQALLPGTVQPRLDLAQLPPCFLESEQFIRELVLPRFELHDETDSGAAKLLATATRDADKSGPLLRGAHVQIGRFLAASVFTRVIGLETYDIQHVQGGLTTGYRLQGEARTLVVAMMRGGEPLALGVSETFPRSAFLHARTSDDIKHTHLQYCDNVILCDSVVNNGNTMRDAIEHIRDLKRDIVILVLACVVQEGSIANGGLLREAAIRCGVKVVALRISNNRYTGKGSTDTGNRLFNTTFLQ
;
A
#
# COMPACT_ATOMS: atom_id res chain seq x y z
N MET A 1 -7.69 -48.46 -16.60
CA MET A 1 -6.65 -48.80 -15.59
C MET A 1 -7.00 -50.07 -14.82
N ALA A 2 -8.20 -50.23 -14.25
CA ALA A 2 -8.62 -51.53 -13.66
C ALA A 2 -8.61 -52.68 -14.70
N GLU A 3 -9.07 -52.41 -15.92
CA GLU A 3 -8.98 -53.34 -17.07
C GLU A 3 -7.53 -53.67 -17.44
N GLU A 4 -6.61 -52.72 -17.29
CA GLU A 4 -5.19 -52.92 -17.59
C GLU A 4 -4.52 -53.77 -16.50
N ILE A 5 -4.87 -53.55 -15.23
CA ILE A 5 -4.43 -54.39 -14.11
C ILE A 5 -4.97 -55.80 -14.27
N ALA A 6 -6.28 -55.96 -14.54
CA ALA A 6 -6.89 -57.25 -14.79
C ALA A 6 -6.26 -57.97 -15.99
N GLY A 7 -6.01 -57.23 -17.09
CA GLY A 7 -5.31 -57.73 -18.27
C GLY A 7 -3.90 -58.21 -17.92
N ARG A 8 -3.09 -57.41 -17.24
CA ARG A 8 -1.74 -57.78 -16.79
C ARG A 8 -1.75 -59.00 -15.87
N CYS A 9 -2.69 -59.10 -14.93
CA CYS A 9 -2.83 -60.26 -14.05
C CYS A 9 -3.19 -61.54 -14.81
N THR A 10 -4.04 -61.43 -15.84
CA THR A 10 -4.44 -62.57 -16.68
C THR A 10 -3.32 -63.00 -17.64
N SER A 11 -2.50 -62.04 -18.11
CA SER A 11 -1.37 -62.30 -19.00
C SER A 11 -0.07 -62.73 -18.28
N ASP A 12 0.00 -62.62 -16.95
CA ASP A 12 1.16 -63.05 -16.16
C ASP A 12 1.16 -64.58 -15.97
N THR A 13 1.71 -65.31 -16.92
CA THR A 13 1.87 -66.77 -16.86
C THR A 13 2.99 -67.23 -15.93
N SER A 14 3.81 -66.30 -15.42
CA SER A 14 5.00 -66.60 -14.60
C SER A 14 4.69 -66.80 -13.12
N ARG A 15 3.52 -66.34 -12.65
CA ARG A 15 3.09 -66.40 -11.25
C ARG A 15 1.62 -66.79 -11.18
N SER A 16 1.24 -67.59 -10.17
CA SER A 16 -0.17 -67.83 -9.87
C SER A 16 -0.78 -66.57 -9.26
N ARG A 17 -1.51 -65.79 -10.09
CA ARG A 17 -2.22 -64.58 -9.67
C ARG A 17 -3.69 -64.91 -9.46
N MET A 18 -4.25 -64.50 -8.33
CA MET A 18 -5.69 -64.57 -8.10
C MET A 18 -6.37 -63.51 -8.99
N THR A 19 -7.34 -63.93 -9.79
CA THR A 19 -8.11 -63.04 -10.67
C THR A 19 -9.32 -62.49 -9.90
N HIS A 20 -9.40 -61.16 -9.82
CA HIS A 20 -10.53 -60.45 -9.21
C HIS A 20 -11.42 -59.83 -10.30
N SER A 21 -12.69 -59.59 -9.99
CA SER A 21 -13.57 -58.83 -10.89
C SER A 21 -13.07 -57.38 -11.01
N LEU A 22 -13.42 -56.72 -12.12
CA LEU A 22 -13.09 -55.30 -12.33
C LEU A 22 -13.62 -54.41 -11.20
N SER A 23 -14.81 -54.72 -10.65
CA SER A 23 -15.39 -53.99 -9.52
C SER A 23 -14.53 -54.07 -8.27
N VAL A 24 -14.03 -55.27 -7.93
CA VAL A 24 -13.18 -55.48 -6.75
C VAL A 24 -11.83 -54.77 -6.92
N ILE A 25 -11.24 -54.80 -8.12
CA ILE A 25 -10.00 -54.06 -8.40
C ILE A 25 -10.22 -52.55 -8.24
N GLU A 26 -11.36 -52.04 -8.68
CA GLU A 26 -11.72 -50.62 -8.53
C GLU A 26 -11.92 -50.23 -7.06
N GLU A 27 -12.61 -51.06 -6.27
CA GLU A 27 -12.77 -50.86 -4.82
C GLU A 27 -11.43 -50.83 -4.08
N TRP A 28 -10.54 -51.79 -4.35
CA TRP A 28 -9.21 -51.83 -3.74
C TRP A 28 -8.38 -50.60 -4.11
N LYS A 29 -8.43 -50.18 -5.38
CA LYS A 29 -7.72 -48.99 -5.84
C LYS A 29 -8.20 -47.72 -5.14
N GLU A 30 -9.51 -47.54 -4.99
CA GLU A 30 -10.05 -46.39 -4.26
C GLU A 30 -9.73 -46.44 -2.76
N LYS A 31 -9.74 -47.63 -2.16
CA LYS A 31 -9.31 -47.83 -0.77
C LYS A 31 -7.83 -47.51 -0.55
N GLU A 32 -6.95 -47.95 -1.45
CA GLU A 32 -5.52 -47.63 -1.41
C GLU A 32 -5.28 -46.12 -1.55
N LYS A 33 -5.94 -45.46 -2.52
CA LYS A 33 -5.84 -44.01 -2.70
C LYS A 33 -6.30 -43.25 -1.46
N SER A 34 -7.45 -43.62 -0.90
CA SER A 34 -7.99 -43.00 0.32
C SER A 34 -7.02 -43.18 1.48
N SER A 35 -6.59 -44.41 1.75
CA SER A 35 -5.69 -44.72 2.87
C SER A 35 -4.34 -44.00 2.73
N LEU A 36 -3.81 -43.92 1.51
CA LEU A 36 -2.56 -43.22 1.25
C LEU A 36 -2.73 -41.70 1.39
N ARG A 37 -3.85 -41.14 0.94
CA ARG A 37 -4.14 -39.70 1.13
C ARG A 37 -4.21 -39.35 2.61
N ASP A 38 -4.89 -40.16 3.41
CA ASP A 38 -4.99 -39.97 4.86
C ASP A 38 -3.61 -40.06 5.51
N LEU A 39 -2.84 -41.10 5.18
CA LEU A 39 -1.48 -41.28 5.69
C LEU A 39 -0.57 -40.11 5.32
N CYS A 40 -0.63 -39.64 4.08
CA CYS A 40 0.11 -38.47 3.62
C CYS A 40 -0.28 -37.22 4.43
N SER A 41 -1.58 -36.96 4.62
CA SER A 41 -2.06 -35.83 5.42
C SER A 41 -1.55 -35.87 6.86
N TRP A 42 -1.59 -37.04 7.52
CA TRP A 42 -1.08 -37.22 8.88
C TRP A 42 0.43 -37.03 9.03
N ASN A 43 1.18 -37.21 7.95
CA ASN A 43 2.63 -37.04 7.91
C ASN A 43 3.06 -35.74 7.22
N GLU A 44 2.12 -34.81 7.00
CA GLU A 44 2.38 -33.51 6.35
C GLU A 44 2.95 -33.62 4.92
N ILE A 45 2.64 -34.71 4.23
CA ILE A 45 3.06 -34.96 2.85
C ILE A 45 1.94 -34.55 1.90
N LEU A 46 2.27 -33.73 0.91
CA LEU A 46 1.33 -33.35 -0.15
C LEU A 46 1.02 -34.54 -1.07
N TYR A 47 -0.25 -34.68 -1.43
CA TYR A 47 -0.77 -35.79 -2.22
C TYR A 47 -1.52 -35.29 -3.46
N TYR A 48 -1.32 -35.99 -4.59
CA TYR A 48 -2.06 -35.72 -5.84
C TYR A 48 -2.22 -37.01 -6.66
N THR A 49 -3.42 -37.30 -7.14
CA THR A 49 -3.68 -38.47 -8.01
C THR A 49 -3.59 -38.12 -9.49
N LEU A 50 -2.72 -38.82 -10.22
CA LEU A 50 -2.67 -38.75 -11.69
C LEU A 50 -3.59 -39.80 -12.33
N THR A 51 -4.57 -39.36 -13.12
CA THR A 51 -5.47 -40.24 -13.88
C THR A 51 -5.37 -40.01 -15.39
N GLY A 52 -5.28 -41.08 -16.19
CA GLY A 52 -5.42 -41.05 -17.65
C GLY A 52 -4.11 -41.20 -18.47
N ALA A 53 -4.22 -41.10 -19.81
CA ALA A 53 -3.12 -41.24 -20.78
C ALA A 53 -2.40 -39.92 -21.13
N ALA A 54 -2.92 -38.76 -20.67
CA ALA A 54 -2.28 -37.44 -20.80
C ALA A 54 -1.17 -37.22 -19.74
N THR A 55 -0.57 -38.31 -19.26
CA THR A 55 0.26 -38.34 -18.05
C THR A 55 1.61 -37.66 -18.21
N SER A 56 2.23 -37.66 -19.39
CA SER A 56 3.61 -37.13 -19.50
C SER A 56 3.69 -35.62 -19.27
N THR A 57 2.82 -34.81 -19.90
CA THR A 57 2.88 -33.35 -19.77
C THR A 57 2.38 -32.86 -18.41
N LYS A 58 1.24 -33.39 -17.91
CA LYS A 58 0.70 -32.99 -16.59
C LYS A 58 1.61 -33.48 -15.46
N ALA A 59 2.14 -34.70 -15.53
CA ALA A 59 3.13 -35.17 -14.55
C ALA A 59 4.43 -34.36 -14.61
N LYS A 60 4.92 -33.98 -15.79
CA LYS A 60 6.12 -33.13 -15.91
C LYS A 60 5.89 -31.75 -15.29
N LYS A 61 4.72 -31.13 -15.51
CA LYS A 61 4.36 -29.85 -14.86
C LYS A 61 4.30 -29.99 -13.34
N LEU A 62 3.64 -31.03 -12.83
CA LEU A 62 3.57 -31.30 -11.39
C LEU A 62 4.95 -31.57 -10.80
N PHE A 63 5.79 -32.37 -11.45
CA PHE A 63 7.15 -32.66 -10.98
C PHE A 63 7.98 -31.37 -10.87
N LEU A 64 7.94 -30.51 -11.90
CA LEU A 64 8.60 -29.20 -11.86
C LEU A 64 8.02 -28.31 -10.75
N ALA A 65 6.70 -28.34 -10.54
CA ALA A 65 6.06 -27.59 -9.47
C ALA A 65 6.51 -28.08 -8.09
N PHE A 66 6.52 -29.38 -7.83
CA PHE A 66 7.02 -29.94 -6.56
C PHE A 66 8.51 -29.68 -6.33
N ALA A 67 9.33 -29.71 -7.38
CA ALA A 67 10.77 -29.45 -7.28
C ALA A 67 11.12 -27.99 -6.98
N ARG A 68 10.27 -27.03 -7.39
CA ARG A 68 10.55 -25.59 -7.27
C ARG A 68 9.86 -24.92 -6.09
N HIS A 69 8.63 -25.34 -5.77
CA HIS A 69 7.82 -24.62 -4.79
C HIS A 69 8.20 -24.97 -3.35
N SER A 70 8.72 -23.96 -2.65
CA SER A 70 8.87 -23.91 -1.19
C SER A 70 8.05 -22.74 -0.62
N PRO A 71 7.88 -22.65 0.72
CA PRO A 71 7.28 -21.49 1.36
C PRO A 71 7.97 -20.16 0.98
N GLU A 72 9.30 -20.14 0.87
CA GLU A 72 10.08 -18.94 0.53
C GLU A 72 9.85 -18.54 -0.93
N TYR A 73 9.94 -19.50 -1.84
CA TYR A 73 9.66 -19.26 -3.27
C TYR A 73 8.22 -18.76 -3.48
N ASN A 74 7.27 -19.26 -2.70
CA ASN A 74 5.88 -18.82 -2.74
C ASN A 74 5.72 -17.33 -2.38
N VAL A 75 6.46 -16.86 -1.37
CA VAL A 75 6.48 -15.43 -1.00
C VAL A 75 7.07 -14.58 -2.13
N GLU A 76 8.16 -15.04 -2.75
CA GLU A 76 8.76 -14.34 -3.90
C GLU A 76 7.82 -14.25 -5.10
N CYS A 77 7.12 -15.33 -5.44
CA CYS A 77 6.13 -15.32 -6.52
C CYS A 77 4.97 -14.35 -6.24
N ALA A 78 4.47 -14.29 -5.01
CA ALA A 78 3.44 -13.34 -4.63
C ALA A 78 3.95 -11.89 -4.70
N ALA A 79 5.21 -11.65 -4.27
CA ALA A 79 5.84 -10.33 -4.36
C ALA A 79 6.01 -9.89 -5.83
N GLN A 80 6.39 -10.79 -6.73
CA GLN A 80 6.48 -10.51 -8.17
C GLN A 80 5.11 -10.17 -8.78
N ALA A 81 4.04 -10.83 -8.32
CA ALA A 81 2.68 -10.50 -8.76
C ALA A 81 2.26 -9.10 -8.31
N LEU A 82 2.65 -8.68 -7.10
CA LEU A 82 2.48 -7.30 -6.63
C LEU A 82 3.31 -6.31 -7.44
N ASP A 83 4.58 -6.61 -7.70
CA ASP A 83 5.48 -5.75 -8.46
C ASP A 83 4.94 -5.49 -9.86
N ALA A 84 4.42 -6.52 -10.52
CA ALA A 84 3.80 -6.38 -11.84
C ALA A 84 2.63 -5.39 -11.84
N ILE A 85 1.80 -5.34 -10.79
CA ILE A 85 0.71 -4.35 -10.67
C ILE A 85 1.29 -2.92 -10.65
N PHE A 86 2.36 -2.71 -9.89
CA PHE A 86 3.00 -1.40 -9.72
C PHE A 86 3.86 -1.01 -10.93
N GLU A 87 4.46 -1.96 -11.64
CA GLU A 87 5.23 -1.69 -12.86
C GLU A 87 4.34 -1.39 -14.06
N HIS A 88 3.21 -2.10 -14.21
CA HIS A 88 2.28 -1.90 -15.31
C HIS A 88 1.48 -0.59 -15.20
N ASP A 89 1.22 -0.13 -13.97
CA ASP A 89 0.47 1.11 -13.72
C ASP A 89 1.34 2.13 -12.98
N ALA A 90 2.29 2.72 -13.70
CA ALA A 90 3.13 3.81 -13.18
C ALA A 90 2.30 5.00 -12.67
N GLY A 91 1.06 5.18 -13.15
CA GLY A 91 0.13 6.18 -12.66
C GLY A 91 -0.33 5.88 -11.24
N LEU A 92 -0.75 4.63 -10.97
CA LEU A 92 -1.11 4.14 -9.64
C LEU A 92 0.03 4.33 -8.63
N VAL A 93 1.26 4.02 -9.03
CA VAL A 93 2.43 4.15 -8.16
C VAL A 93 2.72 5.60 -7.85
N ASN A 94 2.86 6.44 -8.87
CA ASN A 94 3.26 7.84 -8.72
C ASN A 94 2.21 8.70 -8.01
N ALA A 95 0.93 8.38 -8.15
CA ALA A 95 -0.15 9.09 -7.49
C ALA A 95 -0.40 8.57 -6.06
N SER A 96 -0.29 7.26 -5.82
CA SER A 96 -0.64 6.66 -4.53
C SER A 96 0.35 7.01 -3.41
N GLN A 97 -0.22 7.46 -2.31
CA GLN A 97 0.47 7.72 -1.05
C GLN A 97 -0.05 6.81 0.07
N THR A 98 -1.29 6.35 -0.06
CA THR A 98 -1.96 5.47 0.90
C THR A 98 -2.48 4.24 0.17
N THR A 99 -2.20 3.04 0.70
CA THR A 99 -2.74 1.80 0.15
C THR A 99 -3.64 1.13 1.17
N LEU A 100 -4.85 0.78 0.74
CA LEU A 100 -5.79 -0.07 1.48
C LEU A 100 -5.54 -1.51 1.07
N VAL A 101 -5.12 -2.34 2.02
CA VAL A 101 -5.00 -3.78 1.83
C VAL A 101 -6.13 -4.44 2.59
N LEU A 102 -7.00 -5.13 1.86
CA LEU A 102 -8.17 -5.75 2.44
C LEU A 102 -8.06 -7.26 2.27
N ASP A 103 -8.26 -8.01 3.35
CA ASP A 103 -8.73 -9.37 3.18
C ASP A 103 -10.12 -9.37 2.52
N ALA A 104 -10.51 -10.52 1.98
CA ALA A 104 -11.70 -10.62 1.16
C ALA A 104 -12.86 -11.27 1.92
N ASP A 105 -12.78 -12.57 2.19
CA ASP A 105 -13.81 -13.34 2.90
C ASP A 105 -14.04 -12.74 4.29
N LYS A 106 -15.31 -12.61 4.70
CA LYS A 106 -15.73 -12.03 6.01
C LYS A 106 -15.29 -10.58 6.30
N THR A 107 -14.43 -10.00 5.47
CA THR A 107 -13.93 -8.62 5.55
C THR A 107 -14.70 -7.70 4.60
N LEU A 108 -14.77 -8.04 3.30
CA LEU A 108 -15.52 -7.28 2.30
C LEU A 108 -17.02 -7.63 2.28
N ALA A 109 -17.35 -8.85 2.70
CA ALA A 109 -18.70 -9.41 2.70
C ALA A 109 -18.83 -10.42 3.84
N PRO A 110 -20.02 -10.71 4.38
CA PRO A 110 -20.21 -11.65 5.50
C PRO A 110 -20.01 -13.13 5.12
N PHE A 111 -19.49 -13.40 3.91
CA PHE A 111 -19.44 -14.73 3.32
C PHE A 111 -18.03 -15.32 3.35
N ASP A 112 -17.97 -16.64 3.50
CA ASP A 112 -16.78 -17.47 3.29
C ASP A 112 -16.87 -18.06 1.88
N THR A 113 -16.23 -17.39 0.90
CA THR A 113 -16.36 -17.81 -0.50
C THR A 113 -15.63 -19.12 -0.77
N GLY A 114 -14.58 -19.44 0.00
CA GLY A 114 -13.92 -20.74 -0.04
C GLY A 114 -14.89 -21.87 0.29
N ARG A 115 -15.68 -21.73 1.37
CA ARG A 115 -16.71 -22.70 1.74
C ARG A 115 -17.82 -22.80 0.70
N MET A 116 -18.33 -21.66 0.23
CA MET A 116 -19.38 -21.62 -0.80
C MET A 116 -18.94 -22.32 -2.08
N PHE A 117 -17.70 -22.09 -2.51
CA PHE A 117 -17.14 -22.77 -3.67
C PHE A 117 -17.01 -24.28 -3.45
N HIS A 118 -16.55 -24.70 -2.27
CA HIS A 118 -16.47 -26.11 -1.92
C HIS A 118 -17.84 -26.79 -1.98
N ASP A 119 -18.87 -26.18 -1.41
CA ASP A 119 -20.23 -26.73 -1.44
C ASP A 119 -20.77 -26.83 -2.87
N ALA A 120 -20.48 -25.83 -3.73
CA ALA A 120 -20.82 -25.88 -5.15
C ALA A 120 -20.06 -27.00 -5.90
N VAL A 121 -18.78 -27.21 -5.56
CA VAL A 121 -17.97 -28.31 -6.09
C VAL A 121 -18.55 -29.65 -5.68
N VAL A 122 -18.84 -29.88 -4.40
CA VAL A 122 -19.40 -31.14 -3.88
C VAL A 122 -20.74 -31.46 -4.57
N ARG A 123 -21.60 -30.46 -4.75
CA ARG A 123 -22.89 -30.61 -5.44
C ARG A 123 -22.71 -31.03 -6.90
N LYS A 124 -21.70 -30.50 -7.60
CA LYS A 124 -21.45 -30.78 -9.02
C LYS A 124 -20.58 -32.02 -9.24
N PHE A 125 -19.72 -32.34 -8.29
CA PHE A 125 -18.74 -33.41 -8.32
C PHE A 125 -18.79 -34.22 -7.00
N PRO A 126 -19.72 -35.18 -6.88
CA PRO A 126 -19.91 -35.97 -5.65
C PRO A 126 -18.70 -36.83 -5.22
N ILE A 127 -17.64 -36.88 -6.04
CA ILE A 127 -16.36 -37.51 -5.71
C ILE A 127 -15.51 -36.68 -4.74
N VAL A 128 -15.85 -35.40 -4.55
CA VAL A 128 -15.19 -34.52 -3.58
C VAL A 128 -15.86 -34.69 -2.23
N ASP A 129 -15.05 -34.93 -1.20
CA ASP A 129 -15.54 -35.07 0.17
C ASP A 129 -16.09 -33.73 0.70
N ALA A 130 -17.31 -33.78 1.23
CA ALA A 130 -17.97 -32.64 1.84
C ALA A 130 -17.20 -32.10 3.05
N ASN A 131 -16.52 -32.97 3.81
CA ASN A 131 -15.79 -32.60 5.04
C ASN A 131 -14.29 -32.34 4.79
N PHE A 132 -13.89 -32.22 3.52
CA PHE A 132 -12.48 -32.07 3.15
C PHE A 132 -11.84 -30.83 3.79
N LEU A 133 -12.54 -29.70 3.82
CA LEU A 133 -11.99 -28.46 4.37
C LEU A 133 -11.77 -28.57 5.88
N GLU A 134 -12.74 -29.11 6.62
CA GLU A 134 -12.64 -29.33 8.06
C GLU A 134 -11.50 -30.29 8.40
N THR A 135 -11.36 -31.36 7.61
CA THR A 135 -10.29 -32.36 7.78
C THR A 135 -8.91 -31.75 7.49
N LEU A 136 -8.80 -30.95 6.42
CA LEU A 136 -7.55 -30.35 6.01
C LEU A 136 -7.04 -29.30 7.01
N PHE A 137 -7.90 -28.33 7.36
CA PHE A 137 -7.52 -27.21 8.22
C PHE A 137 -7.63 -27.53 9.72
N GLY A 138 -8.47 -28.50 10.10
CA GLY A 138 -8.54 -29.03 11.47
C GLY A 138 -7.53 -30.13 11.76
N GLY A 139 -6.87 -30.66 10.73
CA GLY A 139 -5.81 -31.67 10.85
C GLY A 139 -4.43 -31.09 11.17
N PRO A 140 -3.38 -31.92 11.12
CA PRO A 140 -2.00 -31.53 11.47
C PRO A 140 -1.44 -30.36 10.65
N LEU A 141 -1.87 -30.26 9.39
CA LEU A 141 -1.41 -29.19 8.49
C LEU A 141 -1.93 -27.80 8.91
N GLY A 142 -3.01 -27.72 9.68
CA GLY A 142 -3.60 -26.45 10.12
C GLY A 142 -3.83 -25.47 8.97
N TYR A 143 -3.60 -24.18 9.22
CA TYR A 143 -3.59 -23.14 8.19
C TYR A 143 -2.17 -22.85 7.64
N SER A 144 -1.38 -23.90 7.43
CA SER A 144 -0.02 -23.78 6.88
C SER A 144 0.00 -23.56 5.36
N TYR A 145 1.16 -23.18 4.83
CA TYR A 145 1.42 -23.16 3.39
C TYR A 145 1.04 -24.49 2.70
N TYR A 146 1.38 -25.61 3.34
CA TYR A 146 1.11 -26.95 2.80
C TYR A 146 -0.39 -27.26 2.78
N ALA A 147 -1.16 -26.81 3.76
CA ALA A 147 -2.62 -26.95 3.74
C ALA A 147 -3.24 -26.24 2.53
N PHE A 148 -2.93 -24.95 2.33
CA PHE A 148 -3.43 -24.19 1.19
C PHE A 148 -2.97 -24.79 -0.15
N ARG A 149 -1.75 -25.31 -0.22
CA ARG A 149 -1.26 -25.99 -1.43
C ARG A 149 -2.00 -27.30 -1.68
N GLN A 150 -2.29 -28.08 -0.64
CA GLN A 150 -3.07 -29.31 -0.76
C GLN A 150 -4.51 -29.02 -1.22
N LEU A 151 -5.13 -27.93 -0.76
CA LEU A 151 -6.45 -27.48 -1.22
C LEU A 151 -6.46 -27.27 -2.74
N VAL A 152 -5.49 -26.50 -3.24
CA VAL A 152 -5.34 -26.22 -4.68
C VAL A 152 -5.11 -27.51 -5.48
N LEU A 153 -4.22 -28.39 -5.00
CA LEU A 153 -3.96 -29.70 -5.61
C LEU A 153 -5.23 -30.54 -5.70
N THR A 154 -6.05 -30.57 -4.65
CA THR A 154 -7.30 -31.33 -4.63
C THR A 154 -8.31 -30.79 -5.64
N TYR A 155 -8.49 -29.47 -5.74
CA TYR A 155 -9.41 -28.90 -6.74
C TYR A 155 -8.94 -29.15 -8.17
N ASP A 156 -7.64 -28.98 -8.48
CA ASP A 156 -7.12 -29.29 -9.81
C ASP A 156 -7.06 -30.81 -10.13
N GLU A 157 -7.14 -31.68 -9.11
CA GLU A 157 -7.31 -33.13 -9.28
C GLU A 157 -8.76 -33.47 -9.64
N LYS A 158 -9.73 -32.89 -8.91
CA LYS A 158 -11.12 -33.36 -8.91
C LYS A 158 -12.06 -32.57 -9.81
N VAL A 159 -11.74 -31.32 -10.10
CA VAL A 159 -12.58 -30.41 -10.91
C VAL A 159 -12.00 -30.33 -12.32
N THR A 160 -12.88 -30.45 -13.33
CA THR A 160 -12.47 -30.30 -14.73
C THR A 160 -12.24 -28.83 -15.09
N ASP A 161 -11.20 -28.55 -15.90
CA ASP A 161 -10.80 -27.19 -16.25
C ASP A 161 -11.96 -26.32 -16.78
N GLY A 162 -12.81 -26.87 -17.65
CA GLY A 162 -13.95 -26.16 -18.22
C GLY A 162 -15.12 -25.89 -17.26
N SER A 163 -15.06 -26.38 -16.02
CA SER A 163 -16.12 -26.21 -15.03
C SER A 163 -15.86 -25.08 -14.03
N PHE A 164 -14.62 -24.59 -13.92
CA PHE A 164 -14.23 -23.59 -12.93
C PHE A 164 -14.94 -22.24 -13.14
N ASP A 165 -14.99 -21.73 -14.36
CA ASP A 165 -15.58 -20.41 -14.64
C ASP A 165 -17.06 -20.34 -14.23
N GLY A 166 -17.82 -21.40 -14.51
CA GLY A 166 -19.22 -21.50 -14.09
C GLY A 166 -19.40 -21.56 -12.58
N LEU A 167 -18.50 -22.25 -11.86
CA LEU A 167 -18.50 -22.30 -10.39
C LEU A 167 -18.13 -20.94 -9.79
N TYR A 168 -17.13 -20.25 -10.35
CA TYR A 168 -16.74 -18.91 -9.90
C TYR A 168 -17.88 -17.91 -10.07
N PHE A 169 -18.55 -17.93 -11.22
CA PHE A 169 -19.69 -17.05 -11.47
C PHE A 169 -20.88 -17.34 -10.54
N GLU A 170 -21.18 -18.62 -10.29
CA GLU A 170 -22.25 -19.02 -9.37
C GLU A 170 -22.00 -18.46 -7.95
N VAL A 171 -20.80 -18.67 -7.42
CA VAL A 171 -20.42 -18.18 -6.09
C VAL A 171 -20.41 -16.65 -6.06
N ALA A 172 -19.75 -16.00 -7.01
CA ALA A 172 -19.64 -14.54 -7.06
C ALA A 172 -21.02 -13.85 -7.12
N SER A 173 -21.96 -14.42 -7.87
CA SER A 173 -23.33 -13.88 -7.99
C SER A 173 -24.14 -13.94 -6.69
N ALA A 174 -23.77 -14.82 -5.76
CA ALA A 174 -24.42 -14.96 -4.47
C ALA A 174 -23.82 -14.04 -3.39
N VAL A 175 -22.61 -13.51 -3.61
CA VAL A 175 -21.90 -12.65 -2.65
C VAL A 175 -22.44 -11.23 -2.69
N LYS A 176 -22.76 -10.69 -1.52
CA LYS A 176 -23.14 -9.28 -1.33
C LYS A 176 -22.12 -8.60 -0.42
N LEU A 177 -21.49 -7.55 -0.92
CA LEU A 177 -20.55 -6.73 -0.14
C LEU A 177 -21.27 -6.00 1.01
N TYR A 178 -20.55 -5.75 2.10
CA TYR A 178 -21.01 -4.82 3.12
C TYR A 178 -21.19 -3.41 2.50
N PRO A 179 -22.30 -2.71 2.76
CA PRO A 179 -22.53 -1.35 2.25
C PRO A 179 -21.38 -0.39 2.58
N GLU A 180 -20.85 -0.48 3.80
CA GLU A 180 -19.76 0.34 4.32
C GLU A 180 -18.45 0.09 3.57
N MET A 181 -18.14 -1.18 3.26
CA MET A 181 -16.97 -1.56 2.45
C MET A 181 -17.12 -1.12 1.01
N MET A 182 -18.33 -1.23 0.44
CA MET A 182 -18.61 -0.70 -0.90
C MET A 182 -18.43 0.83 -0.94
N SER A 183 -18.88 1.55 0.09
CA SER A 183 -18.70 3.01 0.23
C SER A 183 -17.22 3.38 0.33
N LEU A 184 -16.44 2.63 1.12
CA LEU A 184 -14.99 2.80 1.27
C LEU A 184 -14.25 2.60 -0.06
N LEU A 185 -14.50 1.49 -0.77
CA LEU A 185 -13.83 1.20 -2.04
C LEU A 185 -14.20 2.20 -3.14
N LYS A 186 -15.46 2.62 -3.24
CA LYS A 186 -15.88 3.68 -4.16
C LYS A 186 -15.20 5.01 -3.86
N ARG A 187 -14.96 5.32 -2.58
CA ARG A 187 -14.23 6.52 -2.17
C ARG A 187 -12.76 6.44 -2.53
N ALA A 188 -12.11 5.30 -2.28
CA ALA A 188 -10.74 5.06 -2.70
C ALA A 188 -10.59 5.26 -4.22
N ALA A 189 -11.52 4.70 -5.00
CA ALA A 189 -11.54 4.80 -6.46
C ALA A 189 -11.59 6.24 -7.01
N ILE A 190 -12.19 7.19 -6.30
CA ILE A 190 -12.27 8.61 -6.71
C ILE A 190 -11.22 9.50 -6.05
N THR A 191 -10.37 8.94 -5.18
CA THR A 191 -9.36 9.70 -4.44
C THR A 191 -7.97 9.41 -5.04
N PRO A 192 -7.36 10.33 -5.81
CA PRO A 192 -6.20 10.02 -6.65
C PRO A 192 -4.97 9.45 -5.93
N HIS A 193 -4.82 9.71 -4.62
CA HIS A 193 -3.66 9.28 -3.83
C HIS A 193 -3.92 8.03 -2.98
N ILE A 194 -5.06 7.35 -3.19
CA ILE A 194 -5.44 6.12 -2.49
C ILE A 194 -5.60 4.98 -3.50
N THR A 195 -4.93 3.87 -3.23
CA THR A 195 -5.09 2.62 -3.98
C THR A 195 -5.70 1.55 -3.08
N ALA A 196 -6.54 0.67 -3.63
CA ALA A 196 -7.10 -0.48 -2.92
C ALA A 196 -6.64 -1.80 -3.57
N ILE A 197 -6.19 -2.73 -2.72
CA ILE A 197 -5.74 -4.07 -3.10
C ILE A 197 -6.42 -5.08 -2.20
N VAL A 198 -7.07 -6.07 -2.80
CA VAL A 198 -7.60 -7.23 -2.09
C VAL A 198 -6.52 -8.32 -2.07
N VAL A 199 -6.19 -8.82 -0.88
CA VAL A 199 -5.22 -9.89 -0.69
C VAL A 199 -5.91 -11.07 -0.03
N THR A 200 -6.35 -12.03 -0.85
CA THR A 200 -7.20 -13.15 -0.42
C THR A 200 -6.44 -14.45 -0.29
N SER A 201 -6.65 -15.17 0.82
CA SER A 201 -6.26 -16.58 0.97
C SER A 201 -7.21 -17.55 0.27
N GLY A 202 -8.38 -17.06 -0.14
CA GLY A 202 -9.37 -17.81 -0.92
C GLY A 202 -9.08 -17.78 -2.42
N LEU A 203 -10.14 -17.99 -3.19
CA LEU A 203 -10.06 -18.09 -4.65
C LEU A 203 -10.05 -16.69 -5.28
N LYS A 204 -8.90 -16.29 -5.85
CA LYS A 204 -8.72 -15.02 -6.57
C LYS A 204 -9.83 -14.77 -7.58
N ALA A 205 -10.09 -15.76 -8.43
CA ALA A 205 -11.05 -15.63 -9.52
C ALA A 205 -12.47 -15.33 -9.02
N VAL A 206 -12.89 -15.83 -7.85
CA VAL A 206 -14.20 -15.49 -7.29
C VAL A 206 -14.26 -14.01 -6.96
N TRP A 207 -13.25 -13.50 -6.26
CA TRP A 207 -13.19 -12.11 -5.83
C TRP A 207 -13.03 -11.12 -6.97
N GLU A 208 -12.30 -11.48 -8.03
CA GLU A 208 -12.29 -10.70 -9.27
C GLU A 208 -13.70 -10.54 -9.85
N LYS A 209 -14.50 -11.61 -9.90
CA LYS A 209 -15.88 -11.55 -10.41
C LYS A 209 -16.81 -10.80 -9.47
N VAL A 210 -16.64 -10.93 -8.15
CA VAL A 210 -17.42 -10.15 -7.17
C VAL A 210 -17.18 -8.65 -7.38
N LEU A 211 -15.93 -8.24 -7.57
CA LEU A 211 -15.58 -6.84 -7.82
C LEU A 211 -16.06 -6.36 -9.19
N GLU A 212 -16.01 -7.22 -10.22
CA GLU A 212 -16.57 -6.93 -11.55
C GLU A 212 -18.09 -6.68 -11.48
N LEU A 213 -18.84 -7.56 -10.80
CA LEU A 213 -20.28 -7.39 -10.59
C LEU A 213 -20.60 -6.11 -9.79
N ALA A 214 -19.69 -5.69 -8.91
CA ALA A 214 -19.78 -4.45 -8.15
C ALA A 214 -19.28 -3.20 -8.93
N LYS A 215 -18.73 -3.37 -10.15
CA LYS A 215 -18.09 -2.33 -10.97
C LYS A 215 -16.89 -1.67 -10.28
N LEU A 216 -16.05 -2.49 -9.66
CA LEU A 216 -14.84 -2.10 -8.94
C LEU A 216 -13.57 -2.77 -9.48
N ASP A 217 -13.69 -3.63 -10.49
CA ASP A 217 -12.60 -4.40 -11.11
C ASP A 217 -11.53 -3.51 -11.77
N ASN A 218 -11.90 -2.32 -12.22
CA ASN A 218 -10.98 -1.37 -12.82
C ASN A 218 -10.20 -0.52 -11.80
N VAL A 219 -10.58 -0.57 -10.52
CA VAL A 219 -10.05 0.31 -9.46
C VAL A 219 -9.50 -0.44 -8.26
N VAL A 220 -9.89 -1.71 -8.08
CA VAL A 220 -9.41 -2.59 -7.00
C VAL A 220 -8.68 -3.76 -7.62
N GLN A 221 -7.40 -3.91 -7.28
CA GLN A 221 -6.58 -5.03 -7.73
C GLN A 221 -6.73 -6.23 -6.80
N VAL A 222 -6.63 -7.46 -7.32
CA VAL A 222 -6.75 -8.69 -6.53
C VAL A 222 -5.47 -9.52 -6.62
N ILE A 223 -4.87 -9.76 -5.45
CA ILE A 223 -3.79 -10.71 -5.25
C ILE A 223 -4.36 -11.91 -4.49
N GLY A 224 -4.22 -13.08 -5.10
CA GLY A 224 -4.75 -14.32 -4.56
C GLY A 224 -4.31 -15.49 -5.43
N GLY A 225 -4.43 -16.70 -4.88
CA GLY A 225 -4.25 -17.94 -5.64
C GLY A 225 -5.58 -18.62 -5.89
N GLY A 226 -5.53 -19.95 -5.99
CA GLY A 226 -6.73 -20.79 -6.12
C GLY A 226 -6.55 -21.95 -7.09
N ARG A 227 -5.59 -21.82 -8.00
CA ARG A 227 -5.21 -22.85 -8.98
C ARG A 227 -3.70 -23.03 -9.06
N LEU A 228 -3.26 -24.19 -9.50
CA LEU A 228 -1.83 -24.43 -9.75
C LEU A 228 -1.27 -23.49 -10.83
N CYS A 229 -2.11 -23.03 -11.76
CA CYS A 229 -1.69 -22.09 -12.79
C CYS A 229 -1.40 -20.68 -12.27
N ASP A 230 -1.90 -20.32 -11.08
CA ASP A 230 -1.65 -19.01 -10.47
C ASP A 230 -0.21 -18.91 -9.94
N GLY A 231 0.44 -20.05 -9.72
CA GLY A 231 1.86 -20.13 -9.36
C GLY A 231 2.18 -19.82 -7.90
N TYR A 232 1.23 -19.40 -7.08
CA TYR A 232 1.42 -19.20 -5.65
C TYR A 232 0.11 -19.34 -4.88
N ILE A 233 0.20 -19.46 -3.56
CA ILE A 233 -0.92 -19.37 -2.62
C ILE A 233 -0.68 -18.20 -1.67
N VAL A 234 -1.75 -17.68 -1.07
CA VAL A 234 -1.68 -16.60 -0.09
C VAL A 234 -2.02 -17.14 1.28
N ASN A 235 -1.03 -17.18 2.17
CA ASN A 235 -1.21 -17.46 3.60
C ASN A 235 -0.81 -16.22 4.42
N ALA A 236 -0.92 -16.31 5.76
CA ALA A 236 -0.59 -15.20 6.65
C ALA A 236 0.80 -14.58 6.41
N ALA A 237 1.81 -15.42 6.15
CA ALA A 237 3.17 -14.96 5.87
C ALA A 237 3.27 -14.16 4.56
N VAL A 238 2.58 -14.61 3.50
CA VAL A 238 2.50 -13.87 2.23
C VAL A 238 1.80 -12.53 2.44
N LYS A 239 0.64 -12.50 3.13
CA LYS A 239 -0.08 -11.24 3.39
C LYS A 239 0.82 -10.22 4.10
N ALA A 240 1.52 -10.64 5.15
CA ALA A 240 2.44 -9.80 5.89
C ALA A 240 3.60 -9.30 5.02
N HIS A 241 4.19 -10.18 4.21
CA HIS A 241 5.28 -9.82 3.30
C HIS A 241 4.84 -8.77 2.27
N LEU A 242 3.65 -8.91 1.69
CA LEU A 242 3.10 -7.96 0.73
C LEU A 242 2.88 -6.57 1.36
N VAL A 243 2.32 -6.50 2.57
CA VAL A 243 2.17 -5.23 3.30
C VAL A 243 3.53 -4.61 3.64
N SER A 244 4.47 -5.42 4.15
CA SER A 244 5.84 -4.96 4.41
C SER A 244 6.51 -4.41 3.16
N ARG A 245 6.32 -5.06 2.00
CA ARG A 245 6.88 -4.60 0.72
C ARG A 245 6.26 -3.28 0.25
N LEU A 246 4.93 -3.16 0.30
CA LEU A 246 4.23 -1.90 0.02
C LEU A 246 4.72 -0.75 0.89
N ARG A 247 4.91 -1.01 2.19
CA ARG A 247 5.37 -0.02 3.15
C ARG A 247 6.85 0.35 2.97
N ARG A 248 7.74 -0.64 2.84
CA ARG A 248 9.19 -0.45 2.90
C ARG A 248 9.84 -0.19 1.54
N THR A 249 9.30 -0.78 0.48
CA THR A 249 9.83 -0.65 -0.89
C THR A 249 9.08 0.41 -1.69
N TYR A 250 7.75 0.47 -1.55
CA TYR A 250 6.92 1.46 -2.25
C TYR A 250 6.56 2.68 -1.40
N HIS A 251 7.03 2.72 -0.15
CA HIS A 251 6.86 3.85 0.77
C HIS A 251 5.40 4.30 0.93
N GLN A 252 4.47 3.34 0.89
CA GLN A 252 3.04 3.59 1.04
C GLN A 252 2.64 3.65 2.51
N TYR A 253 1.68 4.52 2.84
CA TYR A 253 1.00 4.51 4.13
C TYR A 253 -0.08 3.43 4.14
N MET A 254 0.01 2.47 5.06
CA MET A 254 -0.77 1.24 4.99
C MET A 254 -1.99 1.26 5.90
N TRP A 255 -3.18 1.10 5.31
CA TRP A 255 -4.39 0.71 6.02
C TRP A 255 -4.70 -0.75 5.70
N VAL A 256 -4.80 -1.58 6.73
CA VAL A 256 -5.07 -3.01 6.57
C VAL A 256 -6.41 -3.37 7.18
N PHE A 257 -7.21 -4.16 6.47
CA PHE A 257 -8.52 -4.66 6.89
C PHE A 257 -8.51 -6.19 6.89
N GLY A 258 -9.00 -6.81 7.95
CA GLY A 258 -9.12 -8.26 8.04
C GLY A 258 -10.06 -8.68 9.17
N ASP A 259 -10.56 -9.91 9.13
CA ASP A 259 -11.53 -10.43 10.11
C ASP A 259 -10.95 -11.56 10.97
N GLY A 260 -9.84 -12.17 10.53
CA GLY A 260 -9.38 -13.46 11.04
C GLY A 260 -7.91 -13.51 11.47
N PRO A 261 -7.51 -14.60 12.16
CA PRO A 261 -6.14 -14.76 12.66
C PRO A 261 -5.06 -14.72 11.57
N LEU A 262 -5.41 -15.10 10.34
CA LEU A 262 -4.48 -15.07 9.20
C LEU A 262 -4.07 -13.64 8.80
N ASP A 263 -4.85 -12.65 9.23
CA ASP A 263 -4.63 -11.26 8.89
C ASP A 263 -3.78 -10.53 9.92
N VAL A 264 -3.63 -11.09 11.12
CA VAL A 264 -2.93 -10.44 12.24
C VAL A 264 -1.50 -10.08 11.87
N LEU A 265 -0.78 -10.95 11.15
CA LEU A 265 0.59 -10.65 10.72
C LEU A 265 0.65 -9.48 9.72
N MET A 266 -0.33 -9.33 8.84
CA MET A 266 -0.37 -8.18 7.93
C MET A 266 -0.83 -6.89 8.64
N MET A 267 -1.67 -7.00 9.67
CA MET A 267 -2.05 -5.87 10.52
C MET A 267 -0.85 -5.34 11.32
N GLN A 268 0.03 -6.22 11.81
CA GLN A 268 1.25 -5.83 12.53
C GLN A 268 2.23 -5.02 11.65
N GLU A 269 2.26 -5.27 10.34
CA GLU A 269 3.09 -4.51 9.39
C GLU A 269 2.46 -3.17 8.98
N ALA A 270 1.20 -2.90 9.33
CA ALA A 270 0.45 -1.73 8.89
C ALA A 270 0.77 -0.45 9.68
N ASP A 271 0.39 0.70 9.14
CA ASP A 271 0.35 1.97 9.89
C ASP A 271 -0.98 2.14 10.64
N GLN A 272 -2.07 1.61 10.06
CA GLN A 272 -3.41 1.54 10.64
C GLN A 272 -4.02 0.17 10.32
N ALA A 273 -4.55 -0.52 11.33
CA ALA A 273 -5.23 -1.80 11.18
C ALA A 273 -6.69 -1.68 11.62
N ILE A 274 -7.60 -2.25 10.83
CA ILE A 274 -9.02 -2.34 11.11
C ILE A 274 -9.44 -3.81 11.16
N VAL A 275 -9.87 -4.26 12.33
CA VAL A 275 -10.50 -5.57 12.49
C VAL A 275 -11.97 -5.44 12.08
N VAL A 276 -12.37 -6.16 11.04
CA VAL A 276 -13.76 -6.26 10.65
C VAL A 276 -14.44 -7.31 11.52
N VAL A 277 -15.49 -6.89 12.22
CA VAL A 277 -16.25 -7.75 13.12
C VAL A 277 -17.60 -8.01 12.50
N GLY A 278 -17.86 -9.26 12.13
CA GLY A 278 -19.16 -9.75 11.69
C GLY A 278 -19.94 -10.44 12.81
N ASP A 279 -21.00 -11.15 12.43
CA ASP A 279 -21.88 -11.88 13.35
C ASP A 279 -21.14 -12.90 14.23
N GLU A 280 -21.55 -13.02 15.50
CA GLU A 280 -20.87 -13.89 16.47
C GLU A 280 -20.87 -15.37 16.08
N GLU A 281 -21.92 -15.82 15.38
CA GLU A 281 -22.06 -17.22 14.97
C GLU A 281 -21.09 -17.62 13.85
N SER A 282 -20.73 -16.68 12.98
CA SER A 282 -19.93 -16.93 11.77
C SER A 282 -18.49 -16.43 11.89
N ARG A 283 -18.21 -15.46 12.77
CA ARG A 283 -16.89 -14.87 12.97
C ARG A 283 -15.89 -15.87 13.58
N SER A 284 -14.60 -15.67 13.30
CA SER A 284 -13.56 -16.56 13.84
C SER A 284 -13.52 -16.55 15.37
N ARG A 285 -13.49 -17.75 15.97
CA ARG A 285 -13.39 -17.96 17.42
C ARG A 285 -11.97 -17.78 17.97
N SER A 286 -10.96 -17.95 17.13
CA SER A 286 -9.54 -17.85 17.53
C SER A 286 -8.98 -16.43 17.36
N MET A 287 -9.74 -15.51 16.75
CA MET A 287 -9.28 -14.14 16.49
C MET A 287 -8.97 -13.36 17.78
N ASP A 288 -9.78 -13.52 18.82
CA ASP A 288 -9.60 -12.78 20.07
C ASP A 288 -8.24 -13.12 20.73
N SER A 289 -7.93 -14.41 20.86
CA SER A 289 -6.62 -14.86 21.38
C SER A 289 -5.45 -14.43 20.49
N ALA A 290 -5.63 -14.41 19.17
CA ALA A 290 -4.60 -13.97 18.24
C ALA A 290 -4.31 -12.47 18.37
N LEU A 291 -5.37 -11.65 18.52
CA LEU A 291 -5.26 -10.21 18.76
C LEU A 291 -4.61 -9.89 20.11
N GLU A 292 -5.00 -10.58 21.17
CA GLU A 292 -4.39 -10.41 22.50
C GLU A 292 -2.88 -10.69 22.48
N GLN A 293 -2.46 -11.79 21.84
CA GLN A 293 -1.05 -12.13 21.67
C GLN A 293 -0.30 -11.07 20.85
N ALA A 294 -0.90 -10.58 19.76
CA ALA A 294 -0.29 -9.56 18.91
C ALA A 294 -0.10 -8.24 19.66
N LEU A 295 -1.12 -7.79 20.39
CA LEU A 295 -1.10 -6.55 21.18
C LEU A 295 -0.13 -6.62 22.35
N ALA A 296 0.07 -7.81 22.94
CA ALA A 296 1.07 -8.02 23.99
C ALA A 296 2.51 -7.98 23.45
N THR A 297 2.71 -8.35 22.19
CA THR A 297 4.05 -8.47 21.58
C THR A 297 4.58 -7.14 21.04
N ALA A 298 3.72 -6.33 20.42
CA ALA A 298 4.12 -5.06 19.82
C ALA A 298 2.97 -4.04 19.81
N PRO A 299 3.28 -2.73 19.95
CA PRO A 299 2.26 -1.69 19.83
C PRO A 299 1.73 -1.64 18.39
N MET A 300 0.43 -1.86 18.23
CA MET A 300 -0.27 -1.81 16.95
C MET A 300 -1.38 -0.76 17.01
N ARG A 301 -1.51 0.07 15.97
CA ARG A 301 -2.63 1.01 15.84
C ARG A 301 -3.82 0.28 15.25
N VAL A 302 -4.62 -0.35 16.11
CA VAL A 302 -5.75 -1.17 15.72
C VAL A 302 -7.07 -0.59 16.21
N ARG A 303 -8.10 -0.68 15.36
CA ARG A 303 -9.49 -0.33 15.65
C ARG A 303 -10.40 -1.44 15.13
N GLN A 304 -11.67 -1.46 15.53
CA GLN A 304 -12.64 -2.41 15.00
C GLN A 304 -13.82 -1.75 14.29
N ALA A 305 -14.16 -2.26 13.11
CA ALA A 305 -15.36 -1.90 12.39
C ALA A 305 -16.43 -2.98 12.63
N LEU A 306 -17.53 -2.60 13.27
CA LEU A 306 -18.65 -3.50 13.58
C LEU A 306 -19.61 -3.52 12.39
N LEU A 307 -19.69 -4.63 11.65
CA LEU A 307 -20.47 -4.76 10.41
C LEU A 307 -21.41 -5.98 10.45
N PRO A 308 -22.74 -5.79 10.55
CA PRO A 308 -23.44 -4.51 10.75
C PRO A 308 -23.18 -3.91 12.14
N GLY A 309 -23.41 -2.59 12.32
CA GLY A 309 -23.11 -1.88 13.57
C GLY A 309 -23.82 -2.38 14.86
N THR A 310 -24.66 -3.41 14.74
CA THR A 310 -25.34 -4.09 15.85
C THR A 310 -24.56 -5.25 16.44
N VAL A 311 -23.49 -5.72 15.79
CA VAL A 311 -22.69 -6.85 16.29
C VAL A 311 -21.92 -6.46 17.55
N GLN A 312 -21.67 -7.45 18.40
CA GLN A 312 -20.90 -7.23 19.63
C GLN A 312 -19.42 -7.01 19.30
N PRO A 313 -18.76 -6.04 19.96
CA PRO A 313 -17.34 -5.80 19.78
C PRO A 313 -16.49 -7.00 20.20
N ARG A 314 -15.31 -7.12 19.60
CA ARG A 314 -14.24 -8.00 20.08
C ARG A 314 -13.41 -7.28 21.12
N LEU A 315 -12.91 -8.03 22.11
CA LEU A 315 -12.05 -7.55 23.18
C LEU A 315 -12.62 -6.33 23.95
N ASP A 316 -11.83 -5.81 24.88
CA ASP A 316 -12.15 -4.58 25.61
C ASP A 316 -12.02 -3.33 24.72
N LEU A 317 -12.94 -2.37 24.89
CA LEU A 317 -13.01 -1.16 24.04
C LEU A 317 -11.82 -0.21 24.20
N ALA A 318 -11.06 -0.30 25.31
CA ALA A 318 -9.82 0.45 25.43
C ALA A 318 -8.66 -0.21 24.69
N GLN A 319 -8.69 -1.54 24.54
CA GLN A 319 -7.68 -2.29 23.79
C GLN A 319 -7.95 -2.27 22.29
N LEU A 320 -9.22 -2.40 21.90
CA LEU A 320 -9.67 -2.40 20.51
C LEU A 320 -10.82 -1.40 20.34
N PRO A 321 -10.52 -0.10 20.18
CA PRO A 321 -11.58 0.91 20.09
C PRO A 321 -12.39 0.78 18.79
N PRO A 322 -13.70 1.08 18.84
CA PRO A 322 -14.55 1.02 17.65
C PRO A 322 -14.21 2.15 16.68
N CYS A 323 -14.37 1.89 15.39
CA CYS A 323 -14.32 2.88 14.33
C CYS A 323 -15.51 2.76 13.38
N PHE A 324 -16.03 3.91 12.97
CA PHE A 324 -17.14 3.99 12.02
C PHE A 324 -16.59 4.44 10.67
N LEU A 325 -16.59 3.52 9.69
CA LEU A 325 -15.97 3.74 8.37
C LEU A 325 -16.61 4.91 7.59
N GLU A 326 -17.87 5.22 7.88
CA GLU A 326 -18.60 6.31 7.24
C GLU A 326 -18.55 7.64 8.02
N SER A 327 -17.90 7.65 9.20
CA SER A 327 -17.78 8.89 9.98
C SER A 327 -16.91 9.93 9.30
N GLU A 328 -17.25 11.21 9.46
CA GLU A 328 -16.43 12.31 8.91
C GLU A 328 -14.99 12.25 9.40
N GLN A 329 -14.77 11.88 10.67
CA GLN A 329 -13.43 11.77 11.23
C GLN A 329 -12.61 10.70 10.50
N PHE A 330 -13.14 9.49 10.35
CA PHE A 330 -12.47 8.42 9.64
C PHE A 330 -12.17 8.80 8.19
N ILE A 331 -13.17 9.38 7.51
CA ILE A 331 -13.01 9.82 6.12
C ILE A 331 -11.91 10.88 6.00
N ARG A 332 -11.88 11.87 6.90
CA ARG A 332 -10.80 12.88 6.93
C ARG A 332 -9.44 12.21 7.13
N GLU A 333 -9.30 11.33 8.12
CA GLU A 333 -8.04 10.60 8.37
C GLU A 333 -7.54 9.81 7.15
N LEU A 334 -8.47 9.19 6.41
CA LEU A 334 -8.22 8.37 5.25
C LEU A 334 -7.77 9.20 4.03
N VAL A 335 -8.48 10.28 3.72
CA VAL A 335 -8.26 11.10 2.51
C VAL A 335 -7.20 12.19 2.67
N LEU A 336 -6.58 12.29 3.84
CA LEU A 336 -5.47 13.22 4.06
C LEU A 336 -4.28 12.82 3.17
N PRO A 337 -3.86 13.69 2.23
CA PRO A 337 -2.65 13.48 1.48
C PRO A 337 -1.47 13.40 2.45
N ARG A 338 -0.60 12.41 2.26
CA ARG A 338 0.63 12.23 3.03
C ARG A 338 1.74 13.13 2.52
N PHE A 339 1.73 13.46 1.23
CA PHE A 339 2.63 14.41 0.60
C PHE A 339 1.85 15.53 -0.07
N GLU A 340 2.05 16.76 0.40
CA GLU A 340 1.40 17.96 -0.11
C GLU A 340 2.40 18.77 -0.93
N LEU A 341 2.24 18.76 -2.25
CA LEU A 341 3.04 19.52 -3.21
C LEU A 341 2.19 20.61 -3.86
N HIS A 342 2.62 21.85 -3.72
CA HIS A 342 2.08 23.01 -4.41
C HIS A 342 3.00 23.32 -5.59
N ASP A 343 2.57 22.91 -6.78
CA ASP A 343 3.29 23.09 -8.03
C ASP A 343 2.65 24.20 -8.87
N GLU A 344 3.43 25.23 -9.18
CA GLU A 344 3.00 26.35 -10.02
C GLU A 344 3.53 26.25 -11.46
N THR A 345 4.17 25.13 -11.87
CA THR A 345 4.86 24.94 -13.18
C THR A 345 4.06 25.46 -14.36
N ASP A 346 2.77 25.13 -14.42
CA ASP A 346 1.93 25.42 -15.57
C ASP A 346 1.30 26.82 -15.56
N SER A 347 1.40 27.54 -14.44
CA SER A 347 0.85 28.88 -14.32
C SER A 347 1.56 29.88 -15.25
N GLY A 348 0.81 30.84 -15.78
CA GLY A 348 1.39 31.91 -16.60
C GLY A 348 2.43 32.73 -15.84
N ALA A 349 2.18 32.98 -14.55
CA ALA A 349 3.11 33.69 -13.67
C ALA A 349 4.43 32.93 -13.49
N ALA A 350 4.37 31.62 -13.22
CA ALA A 350 5.58 30.81 -13.09
C ALA A 350 6.38 30.77 -14.39
N LYS A 351 5.74 30.65 -15.55
CA LYS A 351 6.43 30.69 -16.86
C LYS A 351 7.21 31.99 -17.05
N LEU A 352 6.61 33.14 -16.73
CA LEU A 352 7.26 34.44 -16.81
C LEU A 352 8.43 34.58 -15.80
N LEU A 353 8.19 34.23 -14.54
CA LEU A 353 9.18 34.34 -13.48
C LEU A 353 10.37 33.37 -13.70
N ALA A 354 10.10 32.13 -14.09
CA ALA A 354 11.11 31.12 -14.37
C ALA A 354 12.00 31.52 -15.56
N THR A 355 11.44 32.22 -16.57
CA THR A 355 12.21 32.68 -17.74
C THR A 355 13.42 33.52 -17.32
N ALA A 356 13.25 34.47 -16.40
CA ALA A 356 14.33 35.32 -15.93
C ALA A 356 15.45 34.56 -15.20
N THR A 357 15.14 33.40 -14.59
CA THR A 357 16.15 32.57 -13.90
C THR A 357 16.95 31.66 -14.85
N ARG A 358 16.40 31.39 -16.03
CA ARG A 358 16.98 30.52 -17.06
C ARG A 358 17.79 31.28 -18.10
N ASP A 359 17.56 32.58 -18.22
CA ASP A 359 18.29 33.48 -19.08
C ASP A 359 19.78 33.48 -18.71
N ALA A 360 20.64 33.10 -19.66
CA ALA A 360 22.08 33.02 -19.46
C ALA A 360 22.72 34.41 -19.34
N ASP A 361 22.08 35.44 -19.92
CA ASP A 361 22.53 36.83 -19.87
C ASP A 361 22.26 37.47 -18.49
N LYS A 362 21.50 36.79 -17.63
CA LYS A 362 21.24 37.20 -16.25
C LYS A 362 22.14 36.45 -15.28
N SER A 363 22.96 37.22 -14.57
CA SER A 363 23.86 36.75 -13.51
C SER A 363 23.96 37.79 -12.39
N GLY A 364 24.53 37.38 -11.25
CA GLY A 364 24.80 38.26 -10.12
C GLY A 364 23.54 38.96 -9.61
N PRO A 365 23.55 40.30 -9.41
CA PRO A 365 22.41 41.05 -8.90
C PRO A 365 21.11 40.86 -9.69
N LEU A 366 21.17 40.73 -11.03
CA LEU A 366 19.98 40.56 -11.87
C LEU A 366 19.32 39.21 -11.61
N LEU A 367 20.13 38.15 -11.48
CA LEU A 367 19.62 36.81 -11.21
C LEU A 367 19.09 36.71 -9.77
N ARG A 368 19.75 37.35 -8.80
CA ARG A 368 19.23 37.46 -7.42
C ARG A 368 17.88 38.18 -7.39
N GLY A 369 17.76 39.31 -8.11
CA GLY A 369 16.51 40.05 -8.24
C GLY A 369 15.37 39.18 -8.79
N ALA A 370 15.65 38.33 -9.79
CA ALA A 370 14.66 37.39 -10.30
C ALA A 370 14.18 36.38 -9.23
N HIS A 371 15.10 35.83 -8.42
CA HIS A 371 14.74 34.91 -7.34
C HIS A 371 13.99 35.60 -6.18
N VAL A 372 14.30 36.86 -5.88
CA VAL A 372 13.53 37.68 -4.93
C VAL A 372 12.08 37.83 -5.40
N GLN A 373 11.87 38.14 -6.69
CA GLN A 373 10.50 38.24 -7.24
C GLN A 373 9.73 36.93 -7.16
N ILE A 374 10.41 35.79 -7.37
CA ILE A 374 9.82 34.46 -7.19
C ILE A 374 9.43 34.22 -5.73
N GLY A 375 10.31 34.57 -4.79
CA GLY A 375 10.05 34.44 -3.35
C GLY A 375 8.82 35.24 -2.93
N ARG A 376 8.71 36.49 -3.41
CA ARG A 376 7.53 37.34 -3.18
C ARG A 376 6.27 36.75 -3.77
N PHE A 377 6.33 36.28 -5.01
CA PHE A 377 5.19 35.66 -5.68
C PHE A 377 4.67 34.45 -4.90
N LEU A 378 5.53 33.47 -4.62
CA LEU A 378 5.12 32.24 -3.94
C LEU A 378 4.66 32.51 -2.50
N ALA A 379 5.28 33.46 -1.81
CA ALA A 379 4.84 33.92 -0.50
C ALA A 379 3.41 34.47 -0.55
N ALA A 380 3.15 35.43 -1.45
CA ALA A 380 1.86 36.10 -1.54
C ALA A 380 0.75 35.20 -2.10
N SER A 381 1.06 34.34 -3.07
CA SER A 381 0.07 33.52 -3.79
C SER A 381 -0.13 32.13 -3.20
N VAL A 382 0.93 31.47 -2.72
CA VAL A 382 0.86 30.08 -2.23
C VAL A 382 0.77 30.04 -0.71
N PHE A 383 1.69 30.69 0.02
CA PHE A 383 1.71 30.56 1.49
C PHE A 383 0.45 31.11 2.15
N THR A 384 -0.17 32.15 1.60
CA THR A 384 -1.45 32.69 2.10
C THR A 384 -2.60 31.70 1.95
N ARG A 385 -2.56 30.78 0.97
CA ARG A 385 -3.51 29.65 0.83
C ARG A 385 -3.17 28.48 1.74
N VAL A 386 -1.87 28.22 1.93
CA VAL A 386 -1.37 27.03 2.64
C VAL A 386 -1.36 27.20 4.16
N ILE A 387 -0.93 28.37 4.64
CA ILE A 387 -0.84 28.72 6.06
C ILE A 387 -2.07 29.50 6.50
N GLY A 388 -2.60 30.37 5.63
CA GLY A 388 -3.72 31.24 5.94
C GLY A 388 -3.30 32.67 6.30
N LEU A 389 -4.30 33.54 6.45
CA LEU A 389 -4.14 34.92 6.86
C LEU A 389 -4.78 35.16 8.22
N GLU A 390 -4.22 36.07 8.99
CA GLU A 390 -4.83 36.62 10.20
C GLU A 390 -5.13 38.11 10.05
N THR A 391 -6.20 38.54 10.70
CA THR A 391 -6.58 39.96 10.78
C THR A 391 -5.82 40.66 11.89
N TYR A 392 -5.49 41.93 11.69
CA TYR A 392 -4.95 42.80 12.74
C TYR A 392 -5.38 44.25 12.54
N ASP A 393 -5.32 45.04 13.61
CA ASP A 393 -5.71 46.45 13.54
C ASP A 393 -4.62 47.30 12.88
N ILE A 394 -5.01 48.13 11.92
CA ILE A 394 -4.17 49.13 11.26
C ILE A 394 -4.79 50.52 11.40
N GLN A 395 -3.94 51.55 11.43
CA GLN A 395 -4.39 52.94 11.34
C GLN A 395 -4.83 53.23 9.92
N HIS A 396 -6.09 53.63 9.74
CA HIS A 396 -6.61 54.03 8.44
C HIS A 396 -6.15 55.45 8.09
N VAL A 397 -5.92 55.72 6.80
CA VAL A 397 -5.47 57.05 6.33
C VAL A 397 -6.48 58.17 6.59
N GLN A 398 -7.76 57.84 6.80
CA GLN A 398 -8.81 58.79 7.18
C GLN A 398 -8.97 58.95 8.70
N GLY A 399 -8.07 58.34 9.50
CA GLY A 399 -8.17 58.25 10.95
C GLY A 399 -8.98 57.03 11.41
N GLY A 400 -8.74 56.62 12.65
CA GLY A 400 -9.36 55.43 13.25
C GLY A 400 -8.67 54.12 12.90
N LEU A 401 -9.08 53.04 13.57
CA LEU A 401 -8.61 51.69 13.29
C LEU A 401 -9.47 51.03 12.22
N THR A 402 -8.84 50.24 11.35
CA THR A 402 -9.50 49.34 10.41
C THR A 402 -8.77 48.00 10.36
N THR A 403 -9.34 47.03 9.65
CA THR A 403 -8.78 45.68 9.54
C THR A 403 -7.72 45.61 8.44
N GLY A 404 -6.50 45.23 8.81
CA GLY A 404 -5.45 44.76 7.92
C GLY A 404 -5.32 43.23 7.94
N TYR A 405 -4.54 42.69 7.01
CA TYR A 405 -4.26 41.27 6.89
C TYR A 405 -2.77 41.01 6.84
N ARG A 406 -2.34 39.88 7.41
CA ARG A 406 -0.96 39.41 7.37
C ARG A 406 -0.92 37.88 7.45
N LEU A 407 0.24 37.27 7.29
CA LEU A 407 0.36 35.81 7.39
C LEU A 407 -0.05 35.35 8.79
N GLN A 408 -0.80 34.26 8.87
CA GLN A 408 -1.16 33.68 10.17
C GLN A 408 0.11 33.30 10.94
N GLY A 409 0.26 33.84 12.16
CA GLY A 409 1.45 33.64 12.97
C GLY A 409 2.73 34.25 12.39
N GLU A 410 2.66 35.33 11.59
CA GLU A 410 3.83 35.91 10.90
C GLU A 410 5.06 36.14 11.81
N ALA A 411 4.85 36.70 13.01
CA ALA A 411 5.92 36.96 13.97
C ALA A 411 6.49 35.70 14.64
N ARG A 412 5.81 34.56 14.48
CA ARG A 412 6.22 33.23 14.94
C ARG A 412 6.64 32.33 13.77
N THR A 413 6.96 32.93 12.63
CA THR A 413 7.50 32.23 11.46
C THR A 413 9.00 32.52 11.34
N LEU A 414 9.79 31.46 11.13
CA LEU A 414 11.21 31.54 10.83
C LEU A 414 11.45 31.22 9.35
N VAL A 415 12.00 32.18 8.60
CA VAL A 415 12.48 31.98 7.24
C VAL A 415 13.96 31.59 7.29
N VAL A 416 14.27 30.41 6.76
CA VAL A 416 15.63 29.86 6.74
C VAL A 416 16.14 29.85 5.30
N ALA A 417 17.16 30.65 5.02
CA ALA A 417 17.89 30.63 3.76
C ALA A 417 18.94 29.52 3.78
N MET A 418 18.72 28.47 2.98
CA MET A 418 19.73 27.43 2.79
C MET A 418 20.84 27.97 1.88
N MET A 419 22.01 28.18 2.48
CA MET A 419 23.09 28.90 1.84
C MET A 419 23.81 28.04 0.81
N ARG A 420 24.25 28.62 -0.31
CA ARG A 420 24.11 30.04 -0.70
C ARG A 420 22.92 30.28 -1.63
N GLY A 421 22.42 29.23 -2.29
CA GLY A 421 21.42 29.34 -3.35
C GLY A 421 20.07 29.87 -2.86
N GLY A 422 19.66 29.55 -1.63
CA GLY A 422 18.35 29.91 -1.10
C GLY A 422 18.17 31.36 -0.66
N GLU A 423 19.24 32.11 -0.42
CA GLU A 423 19.16 33.46 0.16
C GLU A 423 18.27 34.42 -0.65
N PRO A 424 18.45 34.60 -1.97
CA PRO A 424 17.63 35.53 -2.73
C PRO A 424 16.14 35.17 -2.72
N LEU A 425 15.82 33.87 -2.72
CA LEU A 425 14.45 33.40 -2.63
C LEU A 425 13.85 33.69 -1.24
N ALA A 426 14.61 33.39 -0.19
CA ALA A 426 14.24 33.68 1.19
C ALA A 426 14.02 35.17 1.44
N LEU A 427 14.87 36.04 0.88
CA LEU A 427 14.72 37.49 0.99
C LEU A 427 13.38 37.96 0.43
N GLY A 428 12.93 37.41 -0.71
CA GLY A 428 11.61 37.71 -1.25
C GLY A 428 10.46 37.32 -0.31
N VAL A 429 10.59 36.18 0.39
CA VAL A 429 9.64 35.76 1.42
C VAL A 429 9.65 36.73 2.60
N SER A 430 10.84 37.09 3.09
CA SER A 430 11.02 38.01 4.22
C SER A 430 10.47 39.41 3.95
N GLU A 431 10.61 39.91 2.72
CA GLU A 431 10.04 41.20 2.30
C GLU A 431 8.52 41.16 2.24
N THR A 432 7.94 39.99 1.95
CA THR A 432 6.48 39.80 1.94
C THR A 432 5.94 39.68 3.36
N PHE A 433 6.72 39.11 4.28
CA PHE A 433 6.37 38.85 5.68
C PHE A 433 7.38 39.52 6.62
N PRO A 434 7.34 40.86 6.75
CA PRO A 434 8.39 41.65 7.40
C PRO A 434 8.53 41.37 8.90
N ARG A 435 7.56 40.71 9.56
CA ARG A 435 7.67 40.34 10.98
C ARG A 435 8.29 38.97 11.21
N SER A 436 8.49 38.17 10.17
CA SER A 436 9.13 36.87 10.28
C SER A 436 10.60 37.01 10.67
N ALA A 437 11.11 36.05 11.44
CA ALA A 437 12.54 35.97 11.73
C ALA A 437 13.29 35.42 10.51
N PHE A 438 14.55 35.81 10.34
CA PHE A 438 15.37 35.39 9.20
C PHE A 438 16.68 34.75 9.67
N LEU A 439 16.99 33.55 9.14
CA LEU A 439 18.20 32.80 9.47
C LEU A 439 18.94 32.38 8.20
N HIS A 440 20.24 32.64 8.14
CA HIS A 440 21.13 32.02 7.16
C HIS A 440 21.66 30.71 7.73
N ALA A 441 21.44 29.59 7.03
CA ALA A 441 21.92 28.27 7.43
C ALA A 441 22.74 27.67 6.29
N ARG A 442 24.01 27.32 6.54
CA ARG A 442 24.83 26.58 5.57
C ARG A 442 24.53 25.09 5.62
N THR A 443 24.26 24.59 6.82
CA THR A 443 23.93 23.19 7.10
C THR A 443 22.75 23.11 8.06
N SER A 444 22.15 21.93 8.21
CA SER A 444 21.08 21.69 9.20
C SER A 444 21.51 22.07 10.61
N ASP A 445 22.77 21.82 10.98
CA ASP A 445 23.32 22.09 12.32
C ASP A 445 23.33 23.57 12.72
N ASP A 446 23.25 24.48 11.74
CA ASP A 446 23.14 25.92 12.00
C ASP A 446 21.74 26.28 12.56
N ILE A 447 20.75 25.41 12.39
CA ILE A 447 19.40 25.54 12.94
C ILE A 447 19.42 24.95 14.36
N LYS A 448 19.21 25.81 15.36
CA LYS A 448 19.31 25.44 16.78
C LYS A 448 17.95 25.48 17.45
N HIS A 449 17.79 24.71 18.53
CA HIS A 449 16.57 24.73 19.34
C HIS A 449 16.18 26.16 19.78
N THR A 450 17.16 27.01 20.11
CA THR A 450 16.93 28.41 20.49
C THR A 450 16.31 29.25 19.37
N HIS A 451 16.53 28.90 18.11
CA HIS A 451 15.89 29.58 16.97
C HIS A 451 14.42 29.17 16.82
N LEU A 452 14.04 27.98 17.30
CA LEU A 452 12.71 27.38 17.09
C LEU A 452 11.77 27.54 18.29
N GLN A 453 12.29 27.95 19.45
CA GLN A 453 11.55 27.96 20.72
C GLN A 453 10.21 28.70 20.62
N TYR A 454 10.20 29.88 19.97
CA TYR A 454 9.02 30.74 19.84
C TYR A 454 8.38 30.71 18.45
N CYS A 455 8.78 29.77 17.59
CA CYS A 455 8.27 29.65 16.23
C CYS A 455 7.21 28.55 16.12
N ASP A 456 6.13 28.84 15.43
CA ASP A 456 5.10 27.86 15.03
C ASP A 456 5.40 27.30 13.64
N ASN A 457 6.06 28.10 12.79
CA ASN A 457 6.33 27.77 11.40
C ASN A 457 7.82 27.94 11.05
N VAL A 458 8.34 27.05 10.21
CA VAL A 458 9.65 27.20 9.54
C VAL A 458 9.46 27.10 8.04
N ILE A 459 10.06 28.04 7.30
CA ILE A 459 10.10 28.06 5.85
C ILE A 459 11.56 27.84 5.42
N LEU A 460 11.87 26.65 4.93
CA LEU A 460 13.17 26.28 4.35
C LEU A 460 13.22 26.71 2.88
N CYS A 461 14.10 27.63 2.55
CA CYS A 461 14.23 28.18 1.19
C CYS A 461 15.51 27.71 0.52
N ASP A 462 15.39 27.16 -0.69
CA ASP A 462 16.52 26.90 -1.58
C ASP A 462 16.14 27.19 -3.04
N SER A 463 17.06 27.72 -3.84
CA SER A 463 16.74 28.00 -5.25
C SER A 463 16.50 26.71 -6.04
N VAL A 464 17.26 25.65 -5.76
CA VAL A 464 17.16 24.39 -6.51
C VAL A 464 17.25 23.19 -5.58
N VAL A 465 16.18 22.40 -5.50
CA VAL A 465 16.20 21.08 -4.88
C VAL A 465 16.43 20.03 -5.96
N ASN A 466 17.63 19.46 -5.99
CA ASN A 466 18.02 18.50 -7.01
C ASN A 466 17.76 17.04 -6.59
N ASN A 467 18.45 16.52 -5.58
CA ASN A 467 18.20 15.16 -5.07
C ASN A 467 17.41 15.12 -3.76
N GLY A 468 17.20 16.27 -3.12
CA GLY A 468 16.48 16.37 -1.84
C GLY A 468 17.34 16.19 -0.58
N ASN A 469 18.63 15.86 -0.67
CA ASN A 469 19.49 15.60 0.51
C ASN A 469 19.45 16.75 1.53
N THR A 470 19.81 17.95 1.09
CA THR A 470 19.89 19.14 1.95
C THR A 470 18.55 19.44 2.65
N MET A 471 17.43 19.24 1.93
CA MET A 471 16.10 19.46 2.48
C MET A 471 15.73 18.37 3.47
N ARG A 472 15.96 17.09 3.15
CA ARG A 472 15.73 15.97 4.07
C ARG A 472 16.47 16.20 5.38
N ASP A 473 17.77 16.48 5.31
CA ASP A 473 18.61 16.63 6.50
C ASP A 473 18.12 17.80 7.37
N ALA A 474 17.72 18.93 6.75
CA ALA A 474 17.15 20.06 7.48
C ALA A 474 15.77 19.75 8.09
N ILE A 475 14.89 19.06 7.36
CA ILE A 475 13.55 18.66 7.83
C ILE A 475 13.65 17.74 9.04
N GLU A 476 14.44 16.67 8.92
CA GLU A 476 14.64 15.68 9.99
C GLU A 476 15.22 16.35 11.22
N HIS A 477 16.28 17.16 11.05
CA HIS A 477 16.91 17.89 12.13
C HIS A 477 15.96 18.85 12.85
N ILE A 478 15.14 19.62 12.11
CA ILE A 478 14.13 20.50 12.72
C ILE A 478 13.10 19.68 13.51
N ARG A 479 12.65 18.54 12.95
CA ARG A 479 11.64 17.69 13.60
C ARG A 479 12.18 17.06 14.88
N ASP A 480 13.47 16.71 14.92
CA ASP A 480 14.16 16.23 16.11
C ASP A 480 14.30 17.31 17.18
N LEU A 481 14.54 18.57 16.78
CA LEU A 481 14.61 19.69 17.71
C LEU A 481 13.24 20.13 18.23
N LYS A 482 12.18 20.10 17.40
CA LYS A 482 10.82 20.50 17.78
C LYS A 482 9.76 19.70 17.01
N ARG A 483 9.09 18.78 17.71
CA ARG A 483 8.14 17.82 17.10
C ARG A 483 6.88 18.44 16.53
N ASP A 484 6.40 19.55 17.07
CA ASP A 484 5.08 20.11 16.72
C ASP A 484 5.15 21.33 15.77
N ILE A 485 6.34 21.63 15.22
CA ILE A 485 6.51 22.80 14.33
C ILE A 485 6.01 22.51 12.91
N VAL A 486 5.35 23.47 12.28
CA VAL A 486 4.96 23.36 10.87
C VAL A 486 6.17 23.68 10.00
N ILE A 487 6.50 22.79 9.05
CA ILE A 487 7.64 22.99 8.14
C ILE A 487 7.10 23.12 6.72
N LEU A 488 7.58 24.13 6.01
CA LEU A 488 7.37 24.32 4.57
C LEU A 488 8.71 24.37 3.87
N VAL A 489 8.81 23.69 2.74
CA VAL A 489 9.96 23.78 1.82
C VAL A 489 9.57 24.65 0.65
N LEU A 490 10.39 25.64 0.32
CA LEU A 490 10.21 26.55 -0.81
C LEU A 490 11.37 26.40 -1.78
N ALA A 491 11.05 26.16 -3.04
CA ALA A 491 12.05 26.16 -4.09
C ALA A 491 11.60 26.83 -5.40
N CYS A 492 12.55 27.48 -6.06
CA CYS A 492 12.34 27.92 -7.44
C CYS A 492 12.29 26.71 -8.38
N VAL A 493 13.12 25.70 -8.16
CA VAL A 493 13.14 24.48 -8.97
C VAL A 493 13.18 23.26 -8.07
N VAL A 494 12.27 22.32 -8.28
CA VAL A 494 12.33 20.99 -7.69
C VAL A 494 12.53 19.98 -8.82
N GLN A 495 13.52 19.11 -8.69
CA GLN A 495 13.72 18.04 -9.66
C GLN A 495 12.74 16.91 -9.40
N GLU A 496 12.09 16.41 -10.46
CA GLU A 496 11.01 15.42 -10.40
C GLU A 496 11.40 14.17 -9.59
N GLY A 497 12.61 13.65 -9.77
CA GLY A 497 13.12 12.48 -9.05
C GLY A 497 13.27 12.68 -7.53
N SER A 498 13.43 13.91 -7.04
CA SER A 498 13.46 14.19 -5.59
C SER A 498 12.08 14.10 -4.93
N ILE A 499 11.02 14.26 -5.72
CA ILE A 499 9.61 14.24 -5.29
C ILE A 499 8.82 13.06 -5.88
N ALA A 500 9.47 12.20 -6.66
CA ALA A 500 8.93 10.91 -7.09
C ALA A 500 8.91 9.91 -5.92
N ASN A 501 8.32 8.74 -6.13
CA ASN A 501 8.42 7.65 -5.16
C ASN A 501 9.88 7.24 -4.94
N GLY A 502 10.26 7.03 -3.68
CA GLY A 502 11.66 6.82 -3.29
C GLY A 502 12.52 8.10 -3.33
N GLY A 503 11.92 9.24 -3.72
CA GLY A 503 12.59 10.54 -3.72
C GLY A 503 12.79 11.06 -2.31
N LEU A 504 14.00 11.50 -1.97
CA LEU A 504 14.39 11.85 -0.61
C LEU A 504 13.58 13.02 -0.02
N LEU A 505 13.21 14.01 -0.84
CA LEU A 505 12.38 15.11 -0.37
C LEU A 505 10.95 14.63 -0.09
N ARG A 506 10.37 13.81 -0.97
CA ARG A 506 9.02 13.23 -0.75
C ARG A 506 8.99 12.40 0.52
N GLU A 507 9.95 11.52 0.73
CA GLU A 507 10.02 10.67 1.92
C GLU A 507 10.14 11.47 3.21
N ALA A 508 11.04 12.46 3.23
CA ALA A 508 11.18 13.36 4.36
C ALA A 508 9.87 14.11 4.63
N ALA A 509 9.22 14.59 3.58
CA ALA A 509 7.99 15.33 3.69
C ALA A 509 6.82 14.48 4.20
N ILE A 510 6.67 13.25 3.72
CA ILE A 510 5.65 12.31 4.22
C ILE A 510 5.88 12.01 5.70
N ARG A 511 7.10 11.59 6.04
CA ARG A 511 7.43 11.14 7.40
C ARG A 511 7.32 12.27 8.42
N CYS A 512 7.69 13.49 8.03
CA CYS A 512 7.74 14.64 8.94
C CYS A 512 6.56 15.61 8.75
N GLY A 513 5.57 15.29 7.91
CA GLY A 513 4.39 16.13 7.65
C GLY A 513 4.73 17.50 7.07
N VAL A 514 5.63 17.55 6.09
CA VAL A 514 6.12 18.80 5.46
C VAL A 514 5.38 19.07 4.16
N LYS A 515 5.12 20.35 3.90
CA LYS A 515 4.55 20.82 2.65
C LYS A 515 5.65 21.33 1.73
N VAL A 516 5.60 20.97 0.45
CA VAL A 516 6.57 21.41 -0.55
C VAL A 516 5.90 22.41 -1.48
N VAL A 517 6.56 23.55 -1.72
CA VAL A 517 6.13 24.58 -2.65
C VAL A 517 7.21 24.79 -3.70
N ALA A 518 6.84 24.60 -4.96
CA ALA A 518 7.73 24.73 -6.10
C ALA A 518 7.18 25.74 -7.10
N LEU A 519 8.02 26.69 -7.56
CA LEU A 519 7.66 27.48 -8.74
C LEU A 519 7.55 26.58 -9.97
N ARG A 520 8.49 25.63 -10.12
CA ARG A 520 8.47 24.65 -11.20
C ARG A 520 9.08 23.30 -10.81
N ILE A 521 8.55 22.25 -11.43
CA ILE A 521 9.13 20.91 -11.47
C ILE A 521 9.98 20.78 -12.73
N SER A 522 11.12 20.10 -12.61
CA SER A 522 12.06 19.86 -13.71
C SER A 522 12.33 18.38 -13.88
N ASN A 523 12.06 17.85 -15.07
CA ASN A 523 12.46 16.49 -15.48
C ASN A 523 13.98 16.37 -15.71
N ASN A 524 14.64 17.47 -16.07
CA ASN A 524 16.10 17.50 -16.25
C ASN A 524 16.82 17.36 -14.91
N ARG A 525 17.51 16.23 -14.71
CA ARG A 525 18.46 16.03 -13.61
C ARG A 525 19.80 16.64 -13.98
N TYR A 526 20.08 17.84 -13.47
CA TYR A 526 21.34 18.54 -13.72
C TYR A 526 21.91 19.11 -12.42
N THR A 527 23.08 18.62 -12.02
CA THR A 527 23.87 19.24 -10.96
C THR A 527 24.83 20.21 -11.63
N GLY A 528 24.61 21.52 -11.43
CA GLY A 528 25.52 22.53 -11.94
C GLY A 528 26.95 22.32 -11.41
N LYS A 529 27.94 22.48 -12.30
CA LYS A 529 29.37 22.48 -11.96
C LYS A 529 29.99 23.70 -12.64
N GLY A 530 30.93 24.38 -11.99
CA GLY A 530 31.55 25.58 -12.57
C GLY A 530 30.56 26.70 -12.87
N SER A 531 30.53 27.08 -14.15
CA SER A 531 29.77 28.19 -14.73
C SER A 531 28.25 27.99 -14.72
N THR A 532 27.76 26.77 -14.52
CA THR A 532 26.33 26.45 -14.56
C THR A 532 25.70 26.24 -13.18
N ASP A 533 26.50 26.29 -12.11
CA ASP A 533 25.99 26.22 -10.74
C ASP A 533 25.16 27.46 -10.40
N THR A 534 23.98 27.25 -9.82
CA THR A 534 23.05 28.34 -9.51
C THR A 534 23.64 29.26 -8.43
N GLY A 535 24.27 28.69 -7.40
CA GLY A 535 24.95 29.49 -6.38
C GLY A 535 26.03 30.38 -6.98
N ASN A 536 26.89 29.84 -7.85
CA ASN A 536 27.95 30.61 -8.48
C ASN A 536 27.42 31.69 -9.42
N ARG A 537 26.37 31.41 -10.20
CA ARG A 537 25.73 32.42 -11.06
C ARG A 537 25.05 33.52 -10.25
N LEU A 538 24.45 33.20 -9.09
CA LEU A 538 23.81 34.17 -8.21
C LEU A 538 24.82 35.18 -7.63
N PHE A 539 26.07 34.78 -7.42
CA PHE A 539 27.09 35.63 -6.80
C PHE A 539 28.27 35.97 -7.73
N ASN A 540 28.18 35.64 -9.01
CA ASN A 540 29.27 35.79 -10.00
C ASN A 540 30.59 35.16 -9.54
N THR A 541 30.53 34.00 -8.88
CA THR A 541 31.72 33.28 -8.38
C THR A 541 32.09 32.08 -9.25
N THR A 542 31.71 32.09 -10.53
CA THR A 542 31.95 30.98 -11.47
C THR A 542 33.43 30.74 -11.75
N PHE A 543 34.29 31.73 -11.51
CA PHE A 543 35.74 31.67 -11.67
C PHE A 543 36.50 31.34 -10.38
N LEU A 544 35.82 31.22 -9.23
CA LEU A 544 36.43 30.95 -7.92
C LEU A 544 36.52 29.45 -7.60
N GLN A 545 36.47 28.56 -8.60
CA GLN A 545 36.48 27.11 -8.42
C GLN A 545 37.88 26.51 -8.41
#